data_AF-A0A2M8FRJ6-F1
#
_entry.id   AF-A0A2M8FRJ6-F1
#
_cell.length_a   1.000
_cell.length_b   1.000
_cell.length_c   1.000
_cell.angle_alpha   90.00
_cell.angle_beta   90.00
_cell.angle_gamma   90.00
#
_symmetry.space_group_name_H-M   'P 1'
#
loop_
_entity.id
_entity.type
_entity.pdbx_description
1 polymer ?
#
loop_
_entity_poly.entity_id
_entity_poly.type
_entity_poly.pdbx_seq_one_letter_code
_entity_poly.pdbx_strand_id
1 'polypeptide(L)' 'MSRPDVSFSADLLAGCSPIVVDFTDNTSIGVPGVNTVWHWDFGDGASSTLITPPHCYENNSPTTVSTFDVT' A
#
# COMPACT_ATOMS: atom_id res chain seq x y z
N MET A 1 -2.58 5.22 -27.32
CA MET A 1 -2.12 4.28 -26.30
C MET A 1 -1.70 5.10 -25.10
N SER A 2 -2.44 5.08 -23.98
CA SER A 2 -1.98 5.73 -22.74
C SER A 2 -1.12 4.74 -21.97
N ARG A 3 -0.04 5.24 -21.36
CA ARG A 3 0.78 4.48 -20.41
C ARG A 3 -0.10 4.10 -19.20
N PRO A 4 0.14 2.96 -18.53
CA PRO A 4 -0.50 2.68 -17.26
C PRO A 4 -0.25 3.85 -16.29
N ASP A 5 -1.32 4.27 -15.63
CA ASP A 5 -1.26 5.23 -14.54
C ASP A 5 -1.33 4.42 -13.25
N VAL A 6 -0.19 4.25 -12.57
CA VAL A 6 -0.10 3.48 -11.33
C VAL A 6 -0.39 4.44 -10.19
N SER A 7 -1.47 4.17 -9.46
CA SER A 7 -1.85 4.94 -8.29
C SER A 7 -2.58 4.06 -7.30
N PHE A 8 -2.47 4.40 -6.03
CA PHE A 8 -3.20 3.75 -4.95
C PHE A 8 -3.63 4.76 -3.89
N SER A 9 -4.53 4.33 -3.02
CA SER A 9 -4.96 5.09 -1.85
C SER A 9 -5.00 4.21 -0.61
N ALA A 10 -4.79 4.85 0.54
CA ALA A 10 -4.98 4.25 1.87
C ALA A 10 -6.16 4.94 2.56
N ASP A 11 -6.90 4.20 3.38
CA ASP A 11 -7.99 4.73 4.20
C ASP A 11 -7.47 5.56 5.40
N LEU A 12 -6.31 5.19 5.95
CA LEU A 12 -5.66 5.83 7.08
C LEU A 12 -4.19 6.14 6.76
N LEU A 13 -3.76 7.37 7.08
CA LEU A 13 -2.37 7.82 6.89
C LEU A 13 -1.60 7.99 8.21
N ALA A 14 -2.30 8.01 9.35
CA ALA A 14 -1.70 8.14 10.68
C ALA A 14 -2.70 7.71 11.76
N GLY A 15 -2.19 7.24 12.91
CA GLY A 15 -3.01 6.86 14.06
C GLY A 15 -2.18 6.29 15.22
N CYS A 16 -2.86 5.74 16.22
CA CYS A 16 -2.21 5.06 17.34
C CYS A 16 -1.89 3.60 16.97
N SER A 17 -0.74 3.11 17.45
CA SER A 17 -0.33 1.72 17.29
C SER A 17 -1.17 0.76 18.15
N PRO A 18 -1.55 -0.43 17.64
CA PRO A 18 -1.43 -0.87 16.24
C PRO A 18 -2.51 -0.20 15.36
N ILE A 19 -2.15 0.14 14.13
CA ILE A 19 -3.07 0.69 13.14
C ILE A 19 -3.21 -0.27 11.96
N VAL A 20 -4.46 -0.58 11.59
CA VAL A 20 -4.76 -1.36 10.39
C VAL A 20 -5.11 -0.38 9.28
N VAL A 21 -4.45 -0.51 8.13
CA VAL A 21 -4.62 0.35 6.96
C VAL A 21 -5.05 -0.53 5.78
N ASP A 22 -6.15 -0.15 5.14
CA ASP A 22 -6.67 -0.80 3.94
C ASP A 22 -6.18 -0.07 2.69
N PHE A 23 -5.44 -0.78 1.83
CA PHE A 23 -4.95 -0.26 0.57
C PHE A 23 -5.89 -0.60 -0.59
N THR A 24 -6.17 0.41 -1.41
CA THR A 24 -6.97 0.29 -2.64
C THR A 24 -6.11 0.66 -3.85
N ASP A 25 -5.99 -0.28 -4.79
CA ASP A 25 -5.39 -0.02 -6.10
C ASP A 25 -6.33 0.82 -6.98
N ASN A 26 -5.80 1.92 -7.51
CA ASN A 26 -6.49 2.79 -8.45
C ASN A 26 -5.78 2.78 -9.82
N THR A 27 -4.92 1.79 -10.08
CA THR A 27 -4.15 1.70 -11.31
C THR A 27 -5.06 1.61 -12.54
N SER A 28 -4.84 2.52 -13.49
CA SER A 28 -5.52 2.51 -14.78
C SER A 28 -4.65 1.87 -15.85
N ILE A 29 -4.99 0.64 -16.24
CA ILE A 29 -4.31 -0.07 -17.32
C ILE A 29 -4.94 0.38 -18.64
N GLY A 30 -4.36 1.40 -19.27
CA GLY A 30 -4.83 1.99 -20.54
C GLY A 30 -4.77 1.07 -21.77
N VAL A 31 -4.47 -0.21 -21.59
CA VAL A 31 -4.33 -1.22 -22.65
C VAL A 31 -4.91 -2.56 -22.19
N PRO A 32 -5.95 -3.10 -22.85
CA PRO A 32 -6.47 -4.43 -22.53
C PRO A 32 -5.46 -5.52 -22.91
N GLY A 33 -5.37 -6.57 -22.09
CA GLY A 33 -4.51 -7.74 -22.35
C GLY A 33 -3.11 -7.70 -21.74
N VAL A 34 -2.80 -6.72 -20.89
CA VAL A 34 -1.56 -6.68 -20.11
C VAL A 34 -1.71 -7.58 -18.88
N ASN A 35 -0.81 -8.56 -18.72
CA ASN A 35 -0.73 -9.33 -17.48
C ASN A 35 -0.20 -8.42 -16.37
N THR A 36 -1.08 -8.05 -15.42
CA THR A 36 -0.75 -7.13 -14.33
C THR A 36 -0.49 -7.95 -13.08
N VAL A 37 0.63 -7.65 -12.41
CA VAL A 37 1.01 -8.25 -11.14
C VAL A 37 1.12 -7.11 -10.14
N TRP A 38 0.48 -7.26 -8.99
CA TRP A 38 0.60 -6.32 -7.88
C TRP A 38 1.72 -6.78 -6.97
N HIS A 39 2.54 -5.84 -6.55
CA HIS A 39 3.54 -6.05 -5.52
C HIS A 39 3.57 -4.81 -4.66
N TRP A 40 3.23 -5.00 -3.40
CA TRP A 40 3.22 -3.96 -2.37
C TRP A 40 4.43 -4.14 -1.49
N ASP A 41 5.18 -3.06 -1.29
CA ASP A 41 6.14 -2.94 -0.20
C ASP A 41 5.57 -1.96 0.83
N PHE A 42 5.36 -2.42 2.06
CA PHE A 42 4.77 -1.59 3.11
C PHE A 42 5.82 -0.74 3.85
N GLY A 43 7.11 -0.90 3.56
CA GLY A 43 8.20 -0.14 4.19
C GLY A 43 8.55 -0.57 5.62
N ASP A 44 7.83 -1.55 6.19
CA ASP A 44 8.11 -2.18 7.48
C ASP A 44 8.80 -3.56 7.33
N GLY A 45 9.08 -3.97 6.09
CA GLY A 45 9.67 -5.26 5.72
C GLY A 45 8.63 -6.33 5.34
N ALA A 46 7.33 -6.06 5.47
CA ALA A 46 6.28 -6.89 4.92
C ALA A 46 5.97 -6.51 3.46
N SER A 47 5.43 -7.47 2.70
CA SER A 47 5.00 -7.27 1.32
C SER A 47 3.75 -8.06 1.00
N SER A 48 3.05 -7.68 -0.08
CA SER A 48 1.85 -8.39 -0.54
C SER A 48 1.76 -8.44 -2.06
N THR A 49 1.04 -9.43 -2.57
CA THR A 49 0.70 -9.56 -4.00
C THR A 49 -0.80 -9.50 -4.27
N LEU A 50 -1.60 -9.21 -3.23
CA LEU A 50 -3.03 -8.97 -3.36
C LEU A 50 -3.28 -7.62 -4.04
N ILE A 51 -4.40 -7.51 -4.75
CA ILE A 51 -4.83 -6.26 -5.40
C ILE A 51 -5.13 -5.19 -4.34
N THR A 52 -5.81 -5.59 -3.27
CA THR A 52 -6.21 -4.73 -2.15
C THR A 52 -5.81 -5.39 -0.84
N PRO A 53 -4.56 -5.24 -0.38
CA PRO A 53 -4.13 -5.84 0.87
C PRO A 53 -4.50 -4.95 2.08
N PRO A 54 -5.11 -5.50 3.13
CA PRO A 54 -5.03 -4.89 4.45
C PRO A 54 -3.63 -5.08 5.01
N HIS A 55 -3.10 -4.08 5.72
CA HIS A 55 -1.82 -4.19 6.42
C HIS A 55 -1.87 -3.56 7.82
N CYS A 56 -1.20 -4.18 8.78
CA CYS A 56 -1.16 -3.73 10.17
C CYS A 56 0.22 -3.17 10.49
N TYR A 57 0.29 -1.87 10.80
CA TYR A 57 1.51 -1.21 11.22
C TYR A 57 1.59 -1.18 12.74
N GLU A 58 2.69 -1.75 13.26
CA GLU A 58 3.00 -1.73 14.68
C GLU A 58 4.16 -0.75 14.95
N ASN A 59 3.88 0.23 15.81
CA ASN A 59 4.94 1.01 16.43
C ASN A 59 5.22 0.44 17.83
N ASN A 60 6.40 -0.16 17.98
CA ASN A 60 6.89 -0.73 19.23
C ASN A 60 7.53 0.29 20.17
N SER A 61 7.66 1.55 19.73
CA SER A 61 8.25 2.62 20.50
C SER A 61 7.18 3.57 21.04
N PRO A 62 7.09 3.75 22.37
CA PRO A 62 6.06 4.59 22.99
C PRO A 62 6.32 6.10 22.85
N THR A 63 7.52 6.51 22.43
CA THR A 63 7.95 7.93 22.41
C THR A 63 8.36 8.43 21.03
N THR A 64 8.44 7.56 20.03
CA THR A 64 8.85 7.95 18.68
C THR A 64 7.72 7.69 17.70
N VAL A 65 7.57 8.57 16.72
CA VAL A 65 6.70 8.33 15.57
C VAL A 65 7.46 7.46 14.58
N SER A 66 6.88 6.33 14.17
CA SER A 66 7.36 5.52 13.06
C SER A 66 6.66 5.95 11.78
N THR A 67 7.44 6.16 10.73
CA THR A 67 6.96 6.48 9.38
C THR A 67 7.34 5.33 8.45
N PHE A 68 6.41 4.90 7.61
CA PHE A 68 6.59 3.82 6.66
C PHE A 68 6.30 4.34 5.26
N ASP A 69 7.22 4.07 4.32
CA ASP A 69 7.08 4.44 2.91
C ASP A 69 6.50 3.25 2.15
N VAL A 70 5.35 3.44 1.49
CA VAL A 70 4.63 2.40 0.75
C VAL A 70 4.83 2.59 -0.75
N THR A 71 5.14 1.51 -1.48
CA THR A 71 5.31 1.51 -2.94
C THR A 71 4.57 0.40 -3.64
#